data_AF-A0A8B6FMI4-F1
#
_entry.id   AF-A0A8B6FMI4-F1
#
_cell.length_a   1.000
_cell.length_b   1.000
_cell.length_c   1.000
_cell.angle_alpha   90.00
_cell.angle_beta   90.00
_cell.angle_gamma   90.00
#
_symmetry.space_group_name_H-M   'P 1'
#
loop_
_entity.id
_entity.type
_entity.pdbx_description
1 polymer ?
#
loop_
_entity_poly.entity_id
_entity_poly.type
_entity_poly.pdbx_seq_one_letter_code
_entity_poly.pdbx_strand_id
1 'polypeptide(L)'
;MKNEENNRTTCKFILLENVVAKFKKPCVLDIKMGTRQHGDHTKGEIKQRYIQKCRTSTSSTIGIRLGGLQVYQANTGKYICHNKYYGRSLSLEGFKEALHQYLHNGHELRTDLVDPIITNPKMCSFSKKERYIPILWKFLTVYL
;
A
#
# COMPACT_ATOMS: atom_id res chain seq x y z
N MET A 1 25.32 -27.70 41.11
CA MET A 1 24.46 -28.01 39.95
C MET A 1 23.58 -26.79 39.71
N LYS A 2 23.80 -26.05 38.62
CA LYS A 2 22.99 -24.86 38.28
C LYS A 2 21.78 -25.33 37.47
N ASN A 3 20.57 -24.99 37.93
CA ASN A 3 19.32 -25.28 37.25
C ASN A 3 19.20 -24.39 35.99
N GLU A 4 19.19 -25.01 34.82
CA GLU A 4 18.85 -24.37 33.55
C GLU A 4 17.32 -24.24 33.46
N GLU A 5 16.77 -23.12 33.93
CA GLU A 5 15.39 -22.75 33.64
C GLU A 5 15.26 -22.43 32.15
N ASN A 6 14.54 -23.31 31.47
CA ASN A 6 14.23 -23.31 30.05
C ASN A 6 13.31 -22.11 29.75
N ASN A 7 13.89 -20.93 29.49
CA ASN A 7 13.16 -19.69 29.24
C ASN A 7 12.47 -19.73 27.85
N ARG A 8 11.32 -20.40 27.77
CA ARG A 8 10.47 -20.44 26.57
C ARG A 8 9.78 -19.09 26.39
N THR A 9 10.38 -18.23 25.58
CA THR A 9 9.76 -16.96 25.18
C THR A 9 8.47 -17.22 24.41
N THR A 10 7.31 -16.92 25.01
CA THR A 10 6.01 -17.05 24.36
C THR A 10 5.75 -15.84 23.45
N CYS A 11 5.71 -16.08 22.14
CA CYS A 11 5.40 -15.04 21.15
C CYS A 11 3.90 -14.98 20.86
N LYS A 12 3.33 -13.77 20.90
CA LYS A 12 1.93 -13.52 20.52
C LYS A 12 1.85 -13.21 19.03
N PHE A 13 0.90 -13.82 18.31
CA PHE A 13 0.67 -13.61 16.88
C PHE A 13 -0.78 -13.22 16.63
N ILE A 14 -1.02 -12.51 15.53
CA ILE A 14 -2.36 -12.22 15.02
C ILE A 14 -2.57 -13.10 13.78
N LEU A 15 -3.58 -13.96 13.81
CA LEU A 15 -4.00 -14.72 12.64
C LEU A 15 -4.93 -13.85 11.78
N LEU A 16 -4.59 -13.68 10.51
CA LEU A 16 -5.36 -12.90 9.55
C LEU A 16 -5.74 -13.78 8.35
N GLU A 17 -6.87 -13.46 7.72
CA GLU A 17 -7.27 -14.09 6.47
C GLU A 17 -6.24 -13.81 5.36
N ASN A 18 -5.94 -14.83 4.55
CA ASN A 18 -5.16 -14.66 3.34
C ASN A 18 -6.05 -14.21 2.17
N VAL A 19 -6.13 -12.89 1.97
CA VAL A 19 -6.94 -12.27 0.91
C VAL A 19 -6.50 -12.62 -0.51
N VAL A 20 -5.27 -13.14 -0.71
CA VAL A 20 -4.79 -13.55 -2.05
C VAL A 20 -4.97 -15.05 -2.32
N ALA A 21 -5.41 -15.85 -1.35
CA ALA A 21 -5.40 -17.31 -1.43
C ALA A 21 -6.23 -17.88 -2.59
N LYS A 22 -7.30 -17.18 -3.00
CA LYS A 22 -8.21 -17.62 -4.07
C LYS A 22 -7.70 -17.32 -5.48
N PHE A 23 -6.62 -16.55 -5.59
CA PHE A 23 -6.11 -16.05 -6.86
C PHE A 23 -4.92 -16.90 -7.34
N LYS A 24 -4.90 -17.23 -8.63
CA LYS A 24 -3.79 -17.99 -9.22
C LYS A 24 -2.58 -17.10 -9.46
N LYS A 25 -2.80 -15.83 -9.81
CA LYS A 25 -1.76 -14.88 -10.22
C LYS A 25 -1.97 -13.48 -9.60
N PRO A 26 -2.04 -13.39 -8.25
CA PRO A 26 -2.47 -12.18 -7.54
C PRO A 26 -1.68 -10.95 -7.94
N CYS A 27 -2.39 -9.97 -8.52
CA CYS A 27 -1.90 -8.62 -8.76
C CYS A 27 -2.29 -7.73 -7.58
N VAL A 28 -1.30 -7.22 -6.85
CA VAL A 28 -1.47 -6.51 -5.57
C VAL A 28 -0.97 -5.08 -5.69
N LEU A 29 -1.79 -4.12 -5.26
CA LEU A 29 -1.42 -2.71 -5.15
C LEU A 29 -1.69 -2.20 -3.74
N ASP A 30 -0.64 -1.71 -3.08
CA ASP A 30 -0.71 -1.05 -1.76
C ASP A 30 -0.59 0.47 -1.97
N ILE A 31 -1.66 1.21 -1.68
CA ILE A 31 -1.66 2.67 -1.64
C ILE A 31 -1.70 3.14 -0.19
N LYS A 32 -0.81 4.08 0.14
CA LYS A 32 -0.86 4.84 1.39
C LYS A 32 -1.63 6.12 1.15
N MET A 33 -2.66 6.36 1.95
CA MET A 33 -3.49 7.56 1.88
C MET A 33 -3.19 8.49 3.08
N GLY A 34 -3.48 9.78 2.89
CA GLY A 34 -3.28 10.85 3.85
C GLY A 34 -2.01 11.66 3.65
N THR A 35 -2.11 12.97 3.90
CA THR A 35 -1.00 13.95 3.91
C THR A 35 -0.19 13.92 5.21
N ARG A 36 -0.69 13.24 6.25
CA ARG A 36 -0.05 13.08 7.57
C ARG A 36 -0.15 11.63 8.04
N GLN A 37 0.97 11.09 8.52
CA GLN A 37 1.10 9.67 8.88
C GLN A 37 1.73 9.40 10.25
N HIS A 38 1.86 10.44 11.07
CA HIS A 38 2.24 10.29 12.46
C HIS A 38 0.99 10.46 13.34
N GLY A 39 0.86 9.60 14.35
CA GLY A 39 -0.15 9.78 15.39
C GLY A 39 0.16 11.01 16.25
N ASP A 40 -0.80 11.42 17.08
CA ASP A 40 -0.63 12.57 17.97
C ASP A 40 0.44 12.31 19.05
N HIS A 41 0.55 11.06 19.50
CA HIS A 41 1.53 10.63 20.50
C HIS A 41 2.90 10.24 19.91
N THR A 42 3.10 10.35 18.60
CA THR A 42 4.40 10.08 17.97
C THR A 42 5.35 11.26 18.22
N LYS A 43 6.45 11.03 18.94
CA LYS A 43 7.43 12.06 19.32
C LYS A 43 8.81 11.83 18.65
N GLY A 44 9.65 12.85 18.71
CA GLY A 44 11.07 12.77 18.32
C GLY A 44 11.32 12.38 16.87
N GLU A 45 12.38 11.61 16.66
CA GLU A 45 12.89 11.20 15.34
C GLU A 45 11.87 10.40 14.52
N ILE A 46 11.05 9.58 15.18
CA ILE A 46 10.02 8.78 14.52
C ILE A 46 9.00 9.70 13.84
N LYS A 47 8.58 10.78 14.53
CA LYS A 47 7.67 11.78 13.97
C LYS A 47 8.30 12.48 12.77
N GLN A 48 9.55 12.92 12.90
CA GLN A 48 10.29 13.58 11.82
C GLN A 48 10.40 12.67 10.59
N ARG A 49 10.68 11.39 10.79
CA ARG A 49 10.74 10.39 9.71
C ARG A 49 9.40 10.21 9.00
N TYR A 50 8.26 10.24 9.70
CA TYR A 50 6.94 10.20 9.06
C TYR A 50 6.63 11.47 8.27
N ILE A 51 6.97 12.63 8.82
CA ILE A 51 6.81 13.92 8.14
C ILE A 51 7.64 13.94 6.87
N GLN A 52 8.91 13.53 6.93
CA GLN A 52 9.79 13.50 5.78
C GLN A 52 9.25 12.59 4.68
N LYS A 53 8.76 11.38 5.02
CA LYS A 53 8.13 10.48 4.04
C LYS A 53 6.96 11.14 3.30
N CYS A 54 6.13 11.90 4.00
CA CYS A 54 4.98 12.55 3.39
C CYS A 54 5.44 13.71 2.50
N ARG A 55 6.41 14.51 2.95
CA ARG A 55 6.96 15.64 2.21
C ARG A 55 7.62 15.23 0.90
N THR A 56 8.46 14.19 0.93
CA THR A 56 9.28 13.78 -0.22
C THR A 56 8.57 12.82 -1.18
N SER A 57 7.26 12.66 -1.10
CA SER A 57 6.50 11.76 -1.97
C SER A 57 5.22 12.42 -2.44
N THR A 58 4.51 11.77 -3.35
CA THR A 58 3.21 12.22 -3.85
C THR A 58 2.14 12.42 -2.76
N SER A 59 2.36 11.91 -1.53
CA SER A 59 1.48 12.17 -0.39
C SER A 59 1.35 13.64 -0.03
N SER A 60 2.37 14.47 -0.25
CA SER A 60 2.28 15.92 0.01
C SER A 60 1.43 16.66 -1.02
N THR A 61 1.41 16.19 -2.27
CA THR A 61 0.74 16.86 -3.39
C THR A 61 -0.70 16.37 -3.59
N ILE A 62 -0.91 15.05 -3.63
CA ILE A 62 -2.20 14.43 -3.96
C ILE A 62 -2.81 13.63 -2.80
N GLY A 63 -2.17 13.64 -1.62
CA GLY A 63 -2.66 12.95 -0.45
C GLY A 63 -2.60 11.42 -0.53
N ILE A 64 -2.00 10.85 -1.58
CA ILE A 64 -1.80 9.40 -1.74
C ILE A 64 -0.39 9.11 -2.26
N ARG A 65 0.14 7.91 -1.98
CA ARG A 65 1.37 7.40 -2.62
C ARG A 65 1.39 5.88 -2.70
N LEU A 66 2.27 5.36 -3.55
CA LEU A 66 2.50 3.93 -3.70
C LEU A 66 3.31 3.38 -2.51
N GLY A 67 2.75 2.36 -1.85
CA GLY A 67 3.39 1.56 -0.80
C GLY A 67 4.12 0.33 -1.37
N GLY A 68 3.59 -0.21 -2.48
CA GLY A 68 4.17 -1.31 -3.24
C GLY A 68 3.23 -1.77 -4.34
N LEU A 69 3.78 -2.46 -5.33
CA LEU A 69 3.09 -3.00 -6.50
C LEU A 69 3.61 -4.41 -6.78
N GLN A 70 2.72 -5.33 -7.12
CA GLN A 70 3.04 -6.61 -7.73
C GLN A 70 2.00 -6.89 -8.82
N VAL A 71 2.43 -7.04 -10.07
CA VAL A 71 1.51 -7.27 -11.20
C VAL A 71 2.02 -8.43 -12.03
N TYR A 72 1.15 -9.39 -12.30
CA TYR A 72 1.46 -10.47 -13.21
C TYR A 72 1.26 -10.02 -14.66
N GLN A 73 2.29 -10.19 -15.49
CA GLN A 73 2.27 -9.90 -16.91
C GLN A 73 2.11 -11.19 -17.70
N ALA A 74 0.91 -11.43 -18.24
CA ALA A 74 0.56 -12.68 -18.91
C ALA A 74 1.39 -12.93 -20.18
N ASN A 75 1.71 -11.86 -20.92
CA ASN A 75 2.53 -11.91 -22.13
C ASN A 75 3.96 -12.43 -21.89
N THR A 76 4.53 -12.19 -20.70
CA THR A 76 5.90 -12.59 -20.34
C THR A 76 5.95 -13.70 -19.30
N GLY A 77 4.81 -14.01 -18.68
CA GLY A 77 4.70 -14.96 -17.58
C GLY A 77 5.41 -14.52 -16.30
N LYS A 78 5.77 -13.24 -16.16
CA LYS A 78 6.60 -12.70 -15.05
C LYS A 78 5.83 -11.68 -14.22
N TYR A 79 6.31 -11.47 -12.99
CA TYR A 79 5.82 -10.39 -12.14
C TYR A 79 6.67 -9.12 -12.30
N ILE A 80 5.99 -7.99 -12.33
CA ILE A 80 6.59 -6.68 -12.08
C ILE A 80 6.35 -6.33 -10.62
N CYS A 81 7.43 -6.06 -9.89
CA CYS A 81 7.37 -5.77 -8.46
C CYS A 81 8.03 -4.43 -8.17
N HIS A 82 7.28 -3.50 -7.56
CA HIS A 82 7.82 -2.25 -7.05
C HIS A 82 7.67 -2.17 -5.54
N ASN A 83 8.73 -1.72 -4.88
CA ASN A 83 8.75 -1.59 -3.45
C ASN A 83 8.38 -0.16 -2.99
N LYS A 84 8.33 0.03 -1.67
CA LYS A 84 8.03 1.32 -1.03
C LYS A 84 9.03 2.44 -1.33
N TYR A 85 10.23 2.14 -1.83
CA TYR A 85 11.24 3.15 -2.18
C TYR A 85 10.99 3.67 -3.59
N TYR A 86 10.69 2.78 -4.54
CA TYR A 86 10.16 3.18 -5.85
C TYR A 86 8.95 4.11 -5.69
N GLY A 87 7.96 3.71 -4.88
CA GLY A 87 6.77 4.55 -4.66
C GLY A 87 7.04 5.92 -4.01
N ARG A 88 8.19 6.13 -3.36
CA ARG A 88 8.57 7.43 -2.79
C ARG A 88 9.29 8.33 -3.79
N SER A 89 9.96 7.77 -4.79
CA SER A 89 10.67 8.54 -5.81
C SER A 89 9.75 8.99 -6.96
N LEU A 90 8.50 8.54 -6.99
CA LEU A 90 7.56 8.89 -8.05
C LEU A 90 7.14 10.35 -7.98
N SER A 91 7.05 10.97 -9.15
CA SER A 91 6.27 12.18 -9.39
C SER A 91 4.78 11.83 -9.57
N LEU A 92 3.95 12.85 -9.80
CA LEU A 92 2.54 12.64 -10.15
C LEU A 92 2.39 11.78 -11.43
N GLU A 93 3.16 12.08 -12.48
CA GLU A 93 3.12 11.30 -13.72
C GLU A 93 3.63 9.88 -13.52
N GLY A 94 4.75 9.70 -12.79
CA GLY A 94 5.24 8.35 -12.47
C GLY A 94 4.25 7.55 -11.63
N PHE A 95 3.44 8.20 -10.79
CA PHE A 95 2.35 7.54 -10.07
C PHE A 95 1.21 7.12 -11.00
N LYS A 96 0.82 7.95 -11.98
CA LYS A 96 -0.17 7.57 -13.01
C LYS A 96 0.32 6.39 -13.86
N GLU A 97 1.59 6.41 -14.25
CA GLU A 97 2.22 5.29 -14.98
C GLU A 97 2.21 4.01 -14.14
N ALA A 98 2.51 4.10 -12.84
CA ALA A 98 2.44 2.95 -11.95
C ALA A 98 1.01 2.39 -11.80
N LEU A 99 -0.02 3.26 -11.81
CA LEU A 99 -1.42 2.82 -11.84
C LEU A 99 -1.81 2.20 -13.19
N HIS A 100 -1.34 2.76 -14.30
CA HIS A 100 -1.53 2.17 -15.61
C HIS A 100 -0.90 0.78 -15.71
N GLN A 101 0.34 0.65 -15.22
CA GLN A 101 1.03 -0.63 -15.11
C GLN A 101 0.31 -1.59 -14.16
N TYR A 102 -0.27 -1.07 -13.07
CA TYR A 102 -1.11 -1.88 -12.20
C TYR A 102 -2.25 -2.52 -12.96
N LEU A 103 -3.02 -1.72 -13.73
CA LEU A 103 -4.23 -2.13 -14.44
C LEU A 103 -3.96 -2.90 -15.75
N HIS A 104 -2.72 -3.03 -16.19
CA HIS A 104 -2.38 -3.67 -17.47
C HIS A 104 -1.91 -5.12 -17.25
N ASN A 105 -2.64 -6.10 -17.80
CA ASN A 105 -2.35 -7.53 -17.60
C ASN A 105 -1.28 -8.11 -18.55
N GLY A 106 -0.75 -7.29 -19.45
CA GLY A 106 0.26 -7.64 -20.46
C GLY A 106 -0.29 -7.76 -21.86
N HIS A 107 -1.61 -7.83 -22.01
CA HIS A 107 -2.31 -7.80 -23.28
C HIS A 107 -3.20 -6.57 -23.42
N GLU A 108 -3.89 -6.20 -22.34
CA GLU A 108 -4.86 -5.10 -22.33
C GLU A 108 -4.90 -4.39 -20.98
N LEU A 109 -5.51 -3.20 -21.00
CA LEU A 109 -5.86 -2.45 -19.81
C LEU A 109 -7.19 -2.96 -19.24
N ARG A 110 -7.17 -3.39 -17.99
CA ARG A 110 -8.34 -3.89 -17.25
C ARG A 110 -9.22 -2.76 -16.73
N THR A 111 -9.91 -2.10 -17.65
CA THR A 111 -10.83 -0.99 -17.36
C THR A 111 -12.03 -1.42 -16.50
N ASP A 112 -12.41 -2.71 -16.57
CA ASP A 112 -13.43 -3.33 -15.73
C ASP A 112 -13.13 -3.24 -14.22
N LEU A 113 -11.87 -3.03 -13.85
CA LEU A 113 -11.43 -2.88 -12.46
C LEU A 113 -11.51 -1.44 -11.96
N VAL A 114 -11.65 -0.46 -12.84
CA VAL A 114 -11.65 0.97 -12.47
C VAL A 114 -12.86 1.29 -11.59
N ASP A 115 -14.06 0.91 -12.01
CA ASP A 115 -15.28 1.19 -11.25
C ASP A 115 -15.27 0.52 -9.86
N PRO A 116 -14.95 -0.79 -9.72
CA PRO A 116 -14.80 -1.42 -8.41
C PRO A 116 -13.77 -0.75 -7.49
N ILE A 117 -12.68 -0.22 -8.06
CA ILE A 117 -11.63 0.47 -7.30
C ILE A 117 -12.14 1.84 -6.80
N ILE A 118 -12.75 2.64 -7.68
CA ILE A 118 -13.20 4.00 -7.37
C ILE A 118 -14.41 3.98 -6.42
N THR A 119 -15.37 3.09 -6.67
CA THR A 119 -16.59 2.95 -5.86
C THR A 119 -16.33 2.27 -4.51
N ASN A 120 -15.10 1.79 -4.28
CA ASN A 120 -14.76 1.16 -3.02
C ASN A 120 -15.06 2.12 -1.84
N PRO A 121 -15.81 1.68 -0.81
CA PRO A 121 -16.18 2.54 0.31
C PRO A 121 -14.99 3.21 0.99
N LYS A 122 -13.81 2.56 1.00
CA LYS A 122 -12.57 3.12 1.57
C LYS A 122 -12.04 4.29 0.74
N MET A 123 -12.12 4.20 -0.58
CA MET A 123 -11.74 5.27 -1.52
C MET A 123 -12.75 6.42 -1.47
N CYS A 124 -14.05 6.11 -1.51
CA CYS A 124 -15.11 7.13 -1.39
C CYS A 124 -15.06 7.86 -0.04
N SER A 125 -14.78 7.16 1.05
CA SER A 125 -14.64 7.78 2.38
C SER A 125 -13.42 8.68 2.49
N PHE A 126 -12.36 8.41 1.73
CA PHE A 126 -11.19 9.31 1.65
C PHE A 126 -11.57 10.61 0.93
N SER A 127 -12.25 10.54 -0.21
CA SER A 127 -12.69 11.72 -0.97
C SER A 127 -13.64 12.63 -0.19
N LYS A 128 -14.47 12.08 0.71
CA LYS A 128 -15.46 12.84 1.49
C LYS A 128 -14.94 13.39 2.83
N LYS A 129 -13.72 13.04 3.26
CA LYS A 129 -13.16 13.44 4.57
C LYS A 129 -12.16 14.59 4.44
N GLU A 130 -12.64 15.82 4.30
CA GLU A 130 -11.82 17.03 4.47
C GLU A 130 -11.52 17.36 5.95
N ARG A 131 -12.21 16.72 6.91
CA ARG A 131 -12.18 17.12 8.34
C ARG A 131 -11.56 16.12 9.32
N TYR A 132 -11.13 14.95 8.88
CA TYR A 132 -10.41 13.99 9.73
C TYR A 132 -9.14 13.54 9.02
N ILE A 133 -7.98 13.89 9.57
CA ILE A 133 -6.67 13.45 9.08
C ILE A 133 -6.59 11.93 9.24
N PRO A 134 -6.68 11.12 8.16
CA PRO A 134 -6.66 9.68 8.30
C PRO A 134 -5.24 9.27 8.70
N ILE A 135 -5.05 8.93 9.98
CA ILE A 135 -3.77 8.39 10.45
C ILE A 135 -3.60 7.03 9.78
N LEU A 136 -2.75 6.98 8.76
CA LEU A 136 -2.24 5.76 8.13
C LEU A 136 -3.30 4.83 7.51
N TRP A 137 -4.07 5.33 6.54
CA TRP A 137 -4.96 4.45 5.77
C TRP A 137 -4.16 3.73 4.67
N LYS A 138 -4.32 2.41 4.62
CA LYS A 138 -3.79 1.55 3.56
C LYS A 138 -4.96 1.08 2.70
N PHE A 139 -4.86 1.26 1.40
CA PHE A 139 -5.77 0.65 0.45
C PHE A 139 -5.04 -0.46 -0.28
N LEU A 140 -5.54 -1.68 -0.16
CA LEU A 140 -4.99 -2.86 -0.82
C LEU A 140 -6.01 -3.30 -1.86
N THR A 141 -5.57 -3.40 -3.12
CA THR A 141 -6.37 -3.97 -4.20
C THR A 141 -5.68 -5.24 -4.68
N VAL A 142 -6.50 -6.25 -4.94
CA VAL A 142 -6.06 -7.57 -5.41
C VAL A 142 -6.96 -7.96 -6.57
N TYR A 143 -6.36 -8.34 -7.70
CA TYR A 143 -7.10 -8.93 -8.80
C TYR A 143 -6.25 -9.96 -9.56
N LEU A 144 -6.93 -10.89 -10.24
CA LEU A 144 -6.42 -12.06 -10.99
C LEU A 144 -5.62 -13.10 -10.19
#